data_AF-A0A925EQM6-F1
#
_entry.id   AF-A0A925EQM6-F1
#
_cell.length_a   1.000
_cell.length_b   1.000
_cell.length_c   1.000
_cell.angle_alpha   90.00
_cell.angle_beta   90.00
_cell.angle_gamma   90.00
#
_symmetry.space_group_name_H-M   'P 1'
#
loop_
_entity.id
_entity.type
_entity.pdbx_description
1 polymer ?
#
loop_
_entity_poly.entity_id
_entity_poly.type
_entity_poly.pdbx_seq_one_letter_code
_entity_poly.pdbx_strand_id
1 'polypeptide(L)'
;MQTINKPSEASKTPTQRFFDVIDFGSKTLGLDVPQIVKIETLRAMPEGSFGRAWAEFLDDNHLDPLTNGPRRKQLHDGVHVLTGYGSDLVGEAQVQAFMIGAKWEPANAAVLLTILRGARRHGVTIAWETLIEAYQRGRRALFEPDRWPAEKLWDLPLSCVRTCMNL
;
A
#
# COMPACT_ATOMS: atom_id res chain seq x y z
N MET A 1 -24.51 27.80 -1.31
CA MET A 1 -23.08 27.55 -1.06
C MET A 1 -22.94 26.75 0.22
N GLN A 2 -22.87 25.42 0.12
CA GLN A 2 -22.57 24.56 1.28
C GLN A 2 -21.06 24.48 1.44
N THR A 3 -20.56 24.95 2.57
CA THR A 3 -19.18 24.76 3.02
C THR A 3 -18.96 23.29 3.34
N ILE A 4 -18.21 22.58 2.49
CA ILE A 4 -17.73 21.24 2.79
C ILE A 4 -16.72 21.38 3.94
N ASN A 5 -17.13 20.99 5.14
CA ASN A 5 -16.24 20.93 6.29
C ASN A 5 -15.13 19.91 6.00
N LYS A 6 -13.90 20.42 5.85
CA LYS A 6 -12.69 19.60 5.78
C LYS A 6 -12.55 18.87 7.13
N PRO A 7 -12.40 17.53 7.18
CA PRO A 7 -12.26 16.83 8.44
C PRO A 7 -11.03 17.33 9.21
N SER A 8 -11.22 17.51 10.52
CA SER A 8 -10.18 17.92 11.48
C SER A 8 -9.03 16.91 11.52
N GLU A 9 -7.78 17.41 11.55
CA GLU A 9 -6.52 16.65 11.69
C GLU A 9 -6.53 15.67 12.88
N ALA A 10 -7.42 15.87 13.85
CA ALA A 10 -7.55 15.01 15.03
C ALA A 10 -8.16 13.62 14.76
N SER A 11 -8.80 13.39 13.60
CA SER A 11 -9.49 12.13 13.26
C SER A 11 -8.63 11.11 12.52
N LYS A 12 -7.41 11.49 12.08
CA LYS A 12 -6.58 10.63 11.25
C LYS A 12 -5.97 9.47 12.03
N THR A 13 -6.03 8.27 11.47
CA THR A 13 -5.38 7.08 12.04
C THR A 13 -3.85 7.28 12.08
N PRO A 14 -3.11 6.59 12.97
CA PRO A 14 -1.65 6.66 13.01
C PRO A 14 -0.99 6.38 11.65
N THR A 15 -1.59 5.49 10.85
CA THR A 15 -1.18 5.16 9.49
C THR A 15 -1.35 6.34 8.53
N GLN A 16 -2.49 7.04 8.59
CA GLN A 16 -2.72 8.25 7.77
C GLN A 16 -1.73 9.37 8.10
N ARG A 17 -1.41 9.57 9.38
CA ARG A 17 -0.39 10.56 9.80
C ARG A 17 1.01 10.20 9.30
N PHE A 18 1.33 8.91 9.21
CA PHE A 18 2.59 8.44 8.65
C PHE A 18 2.68 8.75 7.15
N PHE A 19 1.61 8.52 6.39
CA PHE A 19 1.56 8.84 4.96
C PHE A 19 1.64 10.36 4.68
N ASP A 20 1.11 11.21 5.57
CA ASP A 20 1.25 12.67 5.48
C ASP A 20 2.74 13.12 5.55
N VAL A 21 3.55 12.46 6.38
CA VAL A 21 5.00 12.75 6.49
C VAL A 21 5.76 12.33 5.24
N ILE A 22 5.39 11.19 4.65
CA ILE A 22 5.96 10.73 3.38
C ILE A 22 5.56 11.65 2.22
N ASP A 23 4.33 12.19 2.23
CA ASP A 23 3.87 13.18 1.25
C ASP A 23 4.66 14.47 1.28
N PHE A 24 4.97 14.94 2.49
CA PHE A 24 5.79 16.12 2.66
C PHE A 24 7.17 15.94 2.02
N GLY A 25 7.84 14.80 2.28
CA GLY A 25 9.14 14.49 1.70
C GLY A 25 9.13 14.35 0.17
N SER A 26 8.04 13.81 -0.39
CA SER A 26 7.90 13.60 -1.84
C SER A 26 7.66 14.90 -2.62
N LYS A 27 6.85 15.81 -2.08
CA LYS A 27 6.59 17.14 -2.68
C LYS A 27 7.86 17.98 -2.78
N THR A 28 8.75 17.88 -1.81
CA THR A 28 10.03 18.61 -1.82
C THR A 28 11.01 18.09 -2.88
N LEU A 29 10.85 16.85 -3.35
CA LEU A 29 11.75 16.21 -4.32
C LEU A 29 11.24 16.22 -5.77
N GLY A 30 10.05 16.76 -6.05
CA GLY A 30 9.50 16.85 -7.41
C GLY A 30 9.16 15.49 -8.05
N LEU A 31 8.88 14.47 -7.24
CA LEU A 31 8.59 13.10 -7.67
C LEU A 31 7.10 12.84 -7.93
N ASP A 32 6.28 13.89 -7.89
CA ASP A 32 4.84 13.80 -8.12
C ASP A 32 4.55 13.37 -9.56
N VAL A 33 3.78 12.30 -9.70
CA VAL A 33 3.22 11.89 -10.99
C VAL A 33 1.72 12.16 -11.01
N PRO A 34 1.10 12.31 -12.20
CA PRO A 34 -0.35 12.43 -12.30
C PRO A 34 -1.05 11.30 -11.55
N GLN A 35 -2.23 11.58 -11.01
CA GLN A 35 -3.04 10.58 -10.32
C GLN A 35 -3.29 9.38 -11.22
N ILE A 36 -2.76 8.22 -10.81
CA ILE A 36 -2.91 6.94 -11.49
C ILE A 36 -4.21 6.27 -11.05
N VAL A 37 -4.41 6.17 -9.74
CA VAL A 37 -5.52 5.44 -9.15
C VAL A 37 -6.72 6.35 -8.98
N LYS A 38 -7.81 6.04 -9.70
CA LYS A 38 -9.12 6.67 -9.52
C LYS A 38 -10.05 5.65 -8.89
N ILE A 39 -10.41 5.86 -7.63
CA ILE A 39 -11.16 4.84 -6.87
C ILE A 39 -12.53 4.53 -7.48
N GLU A 40 -13.22 5.51 -8.04
CA GLU A 40 -14.50 5.22 -8.72
C GLU A 40 -14.32 4.30 -9.94
N THR A 41 -13.16 4.37 -10.61
CA THR A 41 -12.82 3.42 -11.67
C THR A 41 -12.62 2.03 -11.12
N LEU A 42 -11.94 1.88 -9.97
CA LEU A 42 -11.73 0.59 -9.31
C LEU A 42 -13.04 -0.01 -8.80
N ARG A 43 -13.92 0.79 -8.18
CA ARG A 43 -15.25 0.35 -7.72
C ARG A 43 -16.13 -0.14 -8.86
N ALA A 44 -16.01 0.45 -10.05
CA ALA A 44 -16.77 0.02 -11.22
C ALA A 44 -16.26 -1.29 -11.87
N MET A 45 -15.13 -1.84 -11.42
CA MET A 45 -14.59 -3.08 -11.97
C MET A 45 -15.46 -4.30 -11.59
N PRO A 46 -15.39 -5.40 -12.38
CA PRO A 46 -16.15 -6.62 -12.11
C PRO A 46 -15.87 -7.20 -10.71
N GLU A 47 -16.90 -7.80 -10.09
CA GLU A 47 -16.73 -8.52 -8.83
C GLU A 47 -15.68 -9.63 -8.95
N GLY A 48 -14.81 -9.76 -7.94
CA GLY A 48 -13.69 -10.70 -7.95
C GLY A 48 -12.47 -10.25 -8.77
N SER A 49 -12.52 -9.10 -9.45
CA SER A 49 -11.35 -8.52 -10.11
C SER A 49 -10.37 -7.91 -9.11
N PHE A 50 -9.11 -7.73 -9.53
CA PHE A 50 -8.10 -7.08 -8.71
C PHE A 50 -8.46 -5.63 -8.35
N GLY A 51 -8.95 -4.86 -9.32
CA GLY A 51 -9.36 -3.47 -9.10
C GLY A 51 -10.54 -3.38 -8.14
N ARG A 52 -11.54 -4.27 -8.28
CA ARG A 52 -12.69 -4.31 -7.38
C ARG A 52 -12.28 -4.68 -5.95
N ALA A 53 -11.45 -5.71 -5.79
CA ALA A 53 -10.91 -6.11 -4.49
C ALA A 53 -10.07 -5.01 -3.83
N TRP A 54 -9.40 -4.17 -4.62
CA TRP A 54 -8.67 -3.02 -4.10
C TRP A 54 -9.61 -1.93 -3.59
N ALA A 55 -10.64 -1.57 -4.35
CA ALA A 55 -11.64 -0.64 -3.85
C ALA A 55 -12.32 -1.13 -2.56
N GLU A 56 -12.69 -2.41 -2.51
CA GLU A 56 -13.28 -3.05 -1.33
C GLU A 56 -12.33 -3.01 -0.13
N PHE A 57 -11.03 -3.30 -0.33
CA PHE A 57 -10.04 -3.19 0.73
C PHE A 57 -9.96 -1.78 1.33
N LEU A 58 -10.00 -0.73 0.50
CA LEU A 58 -9.98 0.65 0.99
C LEU A 58 -11.27 0.99 1.75
N ASP A 59 -12.42 0.58 1.22
CA ASP A 59 -13.73 0.84 1.82
C ASP A 59 -13.87 0.12 3.18
N ASP A 60 -13.48 -1.16 3.25
CA ASP A 60 -13.53 -2.01 4.46
C ASP A 60 -12.60 -1.51 5.57
N ASN A 61 -11.45 -0.93 5.21
CA ASN A 61 -10.48 -0.39 6.16
C ASN A 61 -10.65 1.13 6.40
N HIS A 62 -11.68 1.75 5.80
CA HIS A 62 -11.97 3.18 5.89
C HIS A 62 -10.76 4.07 5.54
N LEU A 63 -10.05 3.70 4.48
CA LEU A 63 -8.83 4.36 4.03
C LEU A 63 -9.12 5.33 2.89
N ASP A 64 -8.50 6.51 2.96
CA ASP A 64 -8.40 7.40 1.81
C ASP A 64 -7.32 6.87 0.87
N PRO A 65 -7.57 6.80 -0.44
CA PRO A 65 -6.60 6.31 -1.40
C PRO A 65 -5.38 7.22 -1.50
N LEU A 66 -4.21 6.62 -1.71
CA LEU A 66 -2.99 7.37 -2.01
C LEU A 66 -3.02 7.84 -3.48
N THR A 67 -3.47 9.07 -3.72
CA THR A 67 -3.68 9.60 -5.10
C THR A 67 -2.61 10.60 -5.55
N ASN A 68 -1.61 10.88 -4.72
CA ASN A 68 -0.57 11.87 -4.94
C ASN A 68 0.83 11.26 -4.69
N GLY A 69 1.88 12.01 -5.02
CA GLY A 69 3.24 11.54 -4.82
C GLY A 69 3.73 10.59 -5.92
N PRO A 70 4.81 9.86 -5.65
CA PRO A 70 5.42 8.93 -6.60
C PRO A 70 4.49 7.77 -6.95
N ARG A 71 4.63 7.22 -8.17
CA ARG A 71 3.88 6.05 -8.63
C ARG A 71 3.81 4.93 -7.60
N ARG A 72 4.96 4.58 -7.01
CA ARG A 72 5.04 3.48 -6.04
C ARG A 72 4.15 3.71 -4.82
N LYS A 73 4.06 4.96 -4.35
CA LYS A 73 3.15 5.33 -3.25
C LYS A 73 1.69 5.15 -3.69
N GLN A 74 1.33 5.65 -4.87
CA GLN A 74 -0.04 5.54 -5.36
C GLN A 74 -0.48 4.08 -5.59
N LEU A 75 0.47 3.17 -5.86
CA LEU A 75 0.19 1.75 -6.04
C LEU A 75 0.33 0.90 -4.76
N HIS A 76 0.73 1.50 -3.64
CA HIS A 76 1.02 0.80 -2.38
C HIS A 76 -0.20 0.03 -1.85
N ASP A 77 -1.38 0.67 -1.85
CA ASP A 77 -2.62 0.04 -1.39
C ASP A 77 -2.97 -1.20 -2.22
N GLY A 78 -2.61 -1.21 -3.51
CA GLY A 78 -2.78 -2.37 -4.38
C GLY A 78 -1.85 -3.53 -4.01
N VAL A 79 -0.69 -3.26 -3.39
CA VAL A 79 0.23 -4.29 -2.90
C VAL A 79 -0.36 -5.03 -1.70
N HIS A 80 -1.09 -4.34 -0.81
CA HIS A 80 -1.84 -5.01 0.27
C HIS A 80 -2.80 -6.06 -0.29
N VAL A 81 -3.59 -5.67 -1.28
CA VAL A 81 -4.58 -6.54 -1.93
C VAL A 81 -3.89 -7.70 -2.65
N LEU A 82 -2.82 -7.42 -3.39
CA LEU A 82 -2.05 -8.45 -4.10
C LEU A 82 -1.48 -9.49 -3.14
N THR A 83 -0.88 -9.05 -2.03
CA THR A 83 -0.18 -9.91 -1.07
C THR A 83 -1.09 -10.55 -0.02
N GLY A 84 -2.26 -9.97 0.22
CA GLY A 84 -3.21 -10.36 1.26
C GLY A 84 -2.87 -9.80 2.65
N TYR A 85 -1.94 -8.84 2.76
CA TYR A 85 -1.60 -8.21 4.05
C TYR A 85 -2.56 -7.06 4.38
N GLY A 86 -2.96 -6.95 5.65
CA GLY A 86 -3.84 -5.88 6.14
C GLY A 86 -3.15 -4.51 6.19
N SER A 87 -3.92 -3.47 6.53
CA SER A 87 -3.44 -2.09 6.71
C SER A 87 -3.12 -1.72 8.16
N ASP A 88 -3.04 -2.71 9.05
CA ASP A 88 -2.60 -2.51 10.43
C ASP A 88 -1.06 -2.45 10.53
N LEU A 89 -0.52 -2.20 11.72
CA LEU A 89 0.94 -2.08 11.90
C LEU A 89 1.71 -3.36 11.50
N VAL A 90 1.09 -4.53 11.68
CA VAL A 90 1.70 -5.81 11.30
C VAL A 90 1.70 -5.95 9.78
N GLY A 91 0.56 -5.71 9.14
CA GLY A 91 0.39 -5.81 7.69
C GLY A 91 1.22 -4.79 6.92
N GLU A 92 1.35 -3.56 7.41
CA GLU A 92 2.27 -2.57 6.85
C GLU A 92 3.73 -3.04 6.94
N ALA A 93 4.14 -3.61 8.07
CA ALA A 93 5.48 -4.16 8.21
C ALA A 93 5.71 -5.34 7.24
N GLN A 94 4.70 -6.19 7.03
CA GLN A 94 4.76 -7.29 6.07
C GLN A 94 4.85 -6.79 4.62
N VAL A 95 4.08 -5.78 4.23
CA VAL A 95 4.20 -5.15 2.91
C VAL A 95 5.60 -4.59 2.71
N GLN A 96 6.15 -3.87 3.68
CA GLN A 96 7.52 -3.35 3.54
C GLN A 96 8.56 -4.47 3.42
N ALA A 97 8.46 -5.51 4.24
CA ALA A 97 9.35 -6.67 4.16
C ALA A 97 9.25 -7.37 2.79
N PHE A 98 8.02 -7.56 2.27
CA PHE A 98 7.76 -8.06 0.93
C PHE A 98 8.40 -7.19 -0.15
N MET A 99 8.19 -5.87 -0.10
CA MET A 99 8.74 -4.93 -1.07
C MET A 99 10.28 -4.95 -1.07
N ILE A 100 10.90 -5.01 0.10
CA ILE A 100 12.35 -5.18 0.26
C ILE A 100 12.82 -6.51 -0.35
N GLY A 101 12.05 -7.57 -0.18
CA GLY A 101 12.32 -8.89 -0.78
C GLY A 101 12.24 -8.88 -2.30
N ALA A 102 11.21 -8.24 -2.86
CA ALA A 102 11.00 -8.12 -4.30
C ALA A 102 12.08 -7.23 -4.96
N LYS A 103 12.41 -6.10 -4.34
CA LYS A 103 13.51 -5.23 -4.77
C LYS A 103 14.06 -4.44 -3.58
N TRP A 104 15.36 -4.60 -3.32
CA TRP A 104 16.02 -3.84 -2.26
C TRP A 104 16.03 -2.34 -2.59
N GLU A 105 15.45 -1.55 -1.69
CA GLU A 105 15.42 -0.09 -1.76
C GLU A 105 15.57 0.50 -0.35
N PRO A 106 16.51 1.43 -0.11
CA PRO A 106 16.74 2.00 1.21
C PRO A 106 15.50 2.66 1.83
N ALA A 107 14.64 3.26 1.00
CA ALA A 107 13.40 3.89 1.44
C ALA A 107 12.46 2.91 2.15
N ASN A 108 12.24 1.72 1.58
CA ASN A 108 11.36 0.71 2.18
C ASN A 108 11.91 0.22 3.52
N ALA A 109 13.24 0.06 3.64
CA ALA A 109 13.90 -0.32 4.89
C ALA A 109 13.75 0.76 5.99
N ALA A 110 13.85 2.04 5.61
CA ALA A 110 13.63 3.15 6.53
C ALA A 110 12.18 3.22 7.02
N VAL A 111 11.21 2.98 6.12
CA VAL A 111 9.78 2.90 6.46
C VAL A 111 9.51 1.72 7.41
N LEU A 112 10.00 0.53 7.09
CA LEU A 112 9.88 -0.65 7.96
C LEU A 112 10.40 -0.36 9.37
N LEU A 113 11.59 0.24 9.47
CA LEU A 113 12.18 0.59 10.76
C LEU A 113 11.32 1.60 11.55
N THR A 114 10.66 2.52 10.86
CA THR A 114 9.73 3.48 11.49
C THR A 114 8.48 2.77 12.03
N ILE A 115 7.92 1.84 11.26
CA ILE A 115 6.78 1.01 11.69
C ILE A 115 7.16 0.18 12.93
N LEU A 116 8.30 -0.49 12.92
CA LEU A 116 8.78 -1.29 14.06
C LEU A 116 8.96 -0.47 15.33
N ARG A 117 9.49 0.75 15.21
CA ARG A 117 9.59 1.69 16.35
C ARG A 117 8.23 2.12 16.85
N GLY A 118 7.29 2.40 15.95
CA GLY A 118 5.91 2.72 16.27
C GLY A 118 5.22 1.57 17.02
N ALA A 119 5.30 0.36 16.47
CA ALA A 119 4.74 -0.85 17.08
C ALA A 119 5.25 -1.06 18.50
N ARG A 120 6.58 -0.97 18.71
CA ARG A 120 7.19 -1.06 20.04
C ARG A 120 6.66 0.02 21.00
N ARG A 121 6.50 1.27 20.53
CA ARG A 121 5.97 2.37 21.35
C ARG A 121 4.51 2.14 21.76
N HIS A 122 3.73 1.49 20.91
CA HIS A 122 2.31 1.19 21.13
C HIS A 122 2.07 -0.19 21.76
N GLY A 123 3.12 -0.91 22.16
CA GLY A 123 3.00 -2.24 22.77
C GLY A 123 2.57 -3.34 21.80
N VAL A 124 2.62 -3.09 20.49
CA VAL A 124 2.32 -4.08 19.45
C VAL A 124 3.58 -4.92 19.20
N THR A 125 3.45 -6.24 19.33
CA THR A 125 4.52 -7.18 19.03
C THR A 125 4.37 -7.65 17.59
N ILE A 126 5.38 -7.39 16.77
CA ILE A 126 5.47 -7.91 15.41
C ILE A 126 6.43 -9.09 15.44
N ALA A 127 5.92 -10.28 15.17
CA ALA A 127 6.71 -11.51 15.11
C ALA A 127 7.75 -11.42 13.97
N TRP A 128 8.98 -11.88 14.22
CA TRP A 128 10.06 -11.74 13.25
C TRP A 128 9.91 -12.73 12.09
N GLU A 129 9.31 -13.89 12.39
CA GLU A 129 8.99 -14.95 11.46
C GLU A 129 8.07 -14.44 10.34
N THR A 130 7.05 -13.64 10.67
CA THR A 130 6.10 -13.11 9.68
C THR A 130 6.74 -12.12 8.72
N LEU A 131 7.75 -11.37 9.16
CA LEU A 131 8.52 -10.47 8.30
C LEU A 131 9.50 -11.24 7.41
N ILE A 132 10.14 -12.28 7.95
CA ILE A 132 11.00 -13.17 7.17
C ILE A 132 10.19 -13.86 6.08
N GLU A 133 9.01 -14.40 6.40
CA GLU A 133 8.10 -14.99 5.44
C GLU A 133 7.69 -13.99 4.36
N ALA A 134 7.32 -12.77 4.75
CA ALA A 134 6.94 -11.73 3.79
C ALA A 134 8.09 -11.35 2.85
N TYR A 135 9.30 -11.18 3.40
CA TYR A 135 10.52 -10.96 2.62
C TYR A 135 10.79 -12.12 1.64
N GLN A 136 10.68 -13.37 2.11
CA GLN A 136 10.88 -14.54 1.25
C GLN A 136 9.82 -14.68 0.17
N ARG A 137 8.56 -14.29 0.44
CA ARG A 137 7.50 -14.18 -0.57
C ARG A 137 7.88 -13.15 -1.62
N GLY A 138 8.35 -11.97 -1.21
CA GLY A 138 8.84 -10.94 -2.12
C GLY A 138 9.99 -11.42 -3.01
N ARG A 139 10.98 -12.11 -2.42
CA ARG A 139 12.12 -12.70 -3.15
C ARG A 139 11.73 -13.72 -4.22
N ARG A 140 10.58 -14.39 -4.05
CA ARG A 140 10.06 -15.42 -4.97
C ARG A 140 9.05 -14.87 -5.97
N ALA A 141 8.52 -13.67 -5.74
CA ALA A 141 7.51 -13.08 -6.57
C ALA A 141 8.09 -12.60 -7.91
N LEU A 142 7.31 -12.73 -8.99
CA LEU A 142 7.58 -12.10 -10.27
C LEU A 142 7.04 -10.66 -10.28
N PHE A 143 7.37 -9.90 -9.24
CA PHE A 143 6.86 -8.57 -8.98
C PHE A 143 8.00 -7.54 -9.03
N GLU A 144 7.91 -6.56 -9.93
CA GLU A 144 8.90 -5.48 -10.05
C GLU A 144 8.27 -4.14 -9.60
N PRO A 145 8.54 -3.68 -8.36
CA PRO A 145 7.85 -2.54 -7.74
C PRO A 145 7.80 -1.25 -8.56
N ASP A 146 8.84 -0.96 -9.35
CA ASP A 146 8.94 0.28 -10.12
C ASP A 146 8.27 0.22 -11.49
N ARG A 147 8.08 -0.98 -12.01
CA ARG A 147 7.56 -1.21 -13.37
C ARG A 147 6.22 -1.95 -13.37
N TRP A 148 5.67 -2.25 -12.20
CA TRP A 148 4.43 -2.98 -12.07
C TRP A 148 3.28 -2.26 -12.79
N PRO A 149 2.68 -2.86 -13.84
CA PRO A 149 1.67 -2.22 -14.67
C PRO A 149 0.27 -2.47 -14.11
N ALA A 150 0.03 -2.12 -12.84
CA ALA A 150 -1.20 -2.43 -12.10
C ALA A 150 -2.49 -2.03 -12.85
N GLU A 151 -2.48 -0.91 -13.56
CA GLU A 151 -3.61 -0.35 -14.31
C GLU A 151 -4.10 -1.26 -15.44
N LYS A 152 -3.23 -2.13 -15.95
CA LYS A 152 -3.58 -3.14 -16.97
C LYS A 152 -4.15 -4.42 -16.38
N LEU A 153 -4.19 -4.53 -15.05
CA LEU A 153 -4.55 -5.75 -14.33
C LEU A 153 -5.84 -5.59 -13.52
N TRP A 154 -6.42 -4.39 -13.45
CA TRP A 154 -7.57 -4.09 -12.58
C TRP A 154 -8.84 -4.88 -12.92
N ASP A 155 -9.04 -5.19 -14.19
CA ASP A 155 -10.20 -5.94 -14.69
C ASP A 155 -10.00 -7.46 -14.60
N LEU A 156 -8.76 -7.93 -14.41
CA LEU A 156 -8.45 -9.34 -14.31
C LEU A 156 -8.85 -9.91 -12.93
N PRO A 157 -9.25 -11.20 -12.85
CA PRO A 157 -9.50 -11.86 -11.56
C PRO A 157 -8.29 -11.76 -10.64
N LEU A 158 -8.50 -11.46 -9.35
CA LEU A 158 -7.41 -11.33 -8.38
C LEU A 158 -6.53 -12.59 -8.31
N SER A 159 -7.13 -13.78 -8.44
CA SER A 159 -6.41 -15.05 -8.47
C SER A 159 -5.48 -15.19 -9.68
N CYS A 160 -5.89 -14.69 -10.85
CA CYS A 160 -5.05 -14.65 -12.04
C CYS A 160 -3.87 -13.69 -11.83
N VAL A 161 -4.11 -12.49 -11.28
CA VAL A 161 -3.05 -11.51 -11.03
C VAL A 161 -2.02 -12.06 -10.03
N ARG A 162 -2.46 -12.72 -8.95
CA ARG A 162 -1.57 -13.38 -7.99
C ARG A 162 -0.76 -14.51 -8.64
N THR A 163 -1.41 -15.38 -9.41
CA THR A 163 -0.73 -16.46 -10.16
C THR A 163 0.35 -15.92 -11.10
N CYS A 164 0.07 -14.85 -11.85
CA CYS A 164 1.05 -14.23 -12.76
C CYS A 164 2.27 -13.65 -12.03
N MET A 165 2.12 -13.29 -10.75
CA MET A 165 3.17 -12.73 -9.90
C MET A 165 3.84 -13.79 -9.03
N ASN A 166 3.49 -15.09 -9.19
CA ASN A 166 3.94 -16.18 -8.33
C ASN A 166 3.58 -15.96 -6.83
N LEU A 167 2.32 -15.58 -6.57
CA LEU A 167 1.76 -15.28 -5.25
C LEU A 167 0.53 -16.11 -4.90
#